data_AF-A0A942HG99-F1
#
_entry.id   AF-A0A942HG99-F1
#
_cell.length_a   1.000
_cell.length_b   1.000
_cell.length_c   1.000
_cell.angle_alpha   90.00
_cell.angle_beta   90.00
_cell.angle_gamma   90.00
#
_symmetry.space_group_name_H-M   'P 1'
#
loop_
_entity.id
_entity.type
_entity.pdbx_description
1 polymer ?
#
loop_
_entity_poly.entity_id
_entity_poly.type
_entity_poly.pdbx_seq_one_letter_code
_entity_poly.pdbx_strand_id
1 'polypeptide(L)'
;MRVSADKRVAATLASVATLVLAALIVVGSRNLNHFDAALVGYTFATLFATFGVTYRYAMWLRRPPTRMYWRRGWSVFTTPAHLTLNLAEAVKRFSLAFVANRFIFRRGRLRGAAHGLIMWGCILAAAITFPLVWGWIHFESVPGRLDLYQTFVFGVPTLTFAIDSWLAFGIFHGLVWSALLVIAGVMLAFRRRMVDHAAVTLQLFGQDILPLILLFAVSLTGLMLTASYTWMKGYGYDFLAIVHAVTVIVTLLYLPFGKLFHIFQRPAQIGVSFYKDAGRRQDQARCARCAQPYASAMMIRDLIVVERDLGFSYEMPGDDAAHYQQVCPRCRRALFGLAQGRAWADRLTDRLHEG
;
A
#
# COMPACT_ATOMS: atom_id res chain seq x y z
N MET A 1 -16.57 18.77 15.34
CA MET A 1 -15.72 18.32 16.49
C MET A 1 -14.93 17.02 16.25
N ARG A 2 -15.50 15.95 15.66
CA ARG A 2 -14.82 14.64 15.44
C ARG A 2 -13.51 14.69 14.63
N VAL A 3 -13.44 15.52 13.59
CA VAL A 3 -12.26 15.66 12.71
C VAL A 3 -11.00 16.12 13.46
N SER A 4 -11.16 16.94 14.50
CA SER A 4 -10.02 17.42 15.32
C SER A 4 -9.45 16.30 16.19
N ALA A 5 -10.32 15.46 16.77
CA ALA A 5 -9.89 14.30 17.56
C ALA A 5 -9.18 13.25 16.68
N ASP A 6 -9.72 12.93 15.50
CA ASP A 6 -9.12 11.95 14.60
C ASP A 6 -7.71 12.35 14.13
N LYS A 7 -7.51 13.65 13.86
CA LYS A 7 -6.18 14.21 13.53
C LYS A 7 -5.20 14.08 14.69
N ARG A 8 -5.63 14.38 15.92
CA ARG A 8 -4.78 14.24 17.12
C ARG A 8 -4.33 12.80 17.31
N VAL A 9 -5.26 11.83 17.28
CA VAL A 9 -4.88 10.42 17.46
C VAL A 9 -4.04 9.91 16.27
N ALA A 10 -4.19 10.46 15.06
CA ALA A 10 -3.33 10.11 13.92
C ALA A 10 -1.92 10.62 14.12
N ALA A 11 -1.79 11.87 14.56
CA ALA A 11 -0.50 12.48 14.88
C ALA A 11 0.18 11.72 16.02
N THR A 12 -0.53 11.38 17.09
CA THR A 12 0.03 10.59 18.20
C THR A 12 0.55 9.23 17.74
N LEU A 13 -0.23 8.46 16.97
CA LEU A 13 0.23 7.16 16.46
C LEU A 13 1.45 7.30 15.55
N ALA A 14 1.48 8.33 14.69
CA ALA A 14 2.60 8.60 13.81
C ALA A 14 3.85 8.99 14.59
N SER A 15 3.73 9.89 15.58
CA SER A 15 4.83 10.27 16.47
C SER A 15 5.36 9.07 17.26
N VAL A 16 4.48 8.24 17.83
CA VAL A 16 4.89 7.02 18.55
C VAL A 16 5.63 6.07 17.61
N ALA A 17 5.11 5.80 16.41
CA ALA A 17 5.77 4.91 15.46
C ALA A 17 7.16 5.43 15.05
N THR A 18 7.29 6.75 14.81
CA THR A 18 8.58 7.37 14.50
C THR A 18 9.55 7.33 15.68
N LEU A 19 9.08 7.57 16.90
CA LEU A 19 9.91 7.47 18.12
C LEU A 19 10.38 6.03 18.37
N VAL A 20 9.51 5.05 18.15
CA VAL A 20 9.87 3.63 18.24
C VAL A 20 10.93 3.29 17.19
N LEU A 21 10.79 3.74 15.94
CA LEU A 21 11.81 3.53 14.92
C LEU A 21 13.14 4.21 15.29
N ALA A 22 13.10 5.45 15.78
CA ALA A 22 14.29 6.16 16.25
C ALA A 22 15.00 5.40 17.38
N ALA A 23 14.24 4.90 18.36
CA ALA A 23 14.78 4.06 19.43
C ALA A 23 15.40 2.76 18.89
N LEU A 24 14.75 2.08 17.95
CA LEU A 24 15.29 0.88 17.31
C LEU A 24 16.58 1.14 16.52
N ILE A 25 16.72 2.32 15.90
CA ILE A 25 17.96 2.72 15.23
C ILE A 25 19.07 2.91 16.26
N VAL A 26 18.82 3.62 17.37
CA VAL A 26 19.80 3.82 18.44
C VAL A 26 20.21 2.49 19.07
N VAL A 27 19.25 1.59 19.34
CA VAL A 27 19.53 0.27 19.90
C VAL A 27 20.32 -0.59 18.91
N GLY A 28 19.88 -0.66 17.64
CA GLY A 28 20.52 -1.53 16.64
C GLY A 28 21.93 -1.08 16.25
N SER A 29 22.18 0.22 16.22
CA SER A 29 23.51 0.80 15.99
C SER A 29 24.42 0.82 17.22
N ARG A 30 23.96 0.25 18.36
CA ARG A 30 24.65 0.28 19.66
C ARG A 30 25.03 1.69 20.09
N ASN A 31 24.01 2.53 20.30
CA ASN A 31 24.16 3.94 20.66
C ASN A 31 24.94 4.74 19.59
N LEU A 32 24.63 4.48 18.31
CA LEU A 32 25.24 5.13 17.14
C LEU A 32 26.73 4.82 16.89
N ASN A 33 27.33 3.89 17.65
CA ASN A 33 28.74 3.53 17.48
C ASN A 33 29.05 2.88 16.11
N HIS A 34 28.10 2.12 15.56
CA HIS A 34 28.22 1.50 14.23
C HIS A 34 27.34 2.19 13.18
N PHE A 35 26.98 3.45 13.42
CA PHE A 35 26.16 4.22 12.50
C PHE A 35 27.04 4.99 11.51
N ASP A 36 26.85 4.73 10.22
CA ASP A 36 27.55 5.45 9.16
C ASP A 36 26.97 6.86 8.98
N ALA A 37 27.82 7.88 9.17
CA ALA A 37 27.44 9.29 9.00
C ALA A 37 26.96 9.63 7.58
N ALA A 38 27.41 8.89 6.55
CA ALA A 38 26.91 9.04 5.18
C ALA A 38 25.41 8.67 5.07
N LEU A 39 24.89 7.89 6.02
CA LEU A 39 23.50 7.39 6.02
C LEU A 39 22.52 8.32 6.75
N VAL A 40 22.98 9.45 7.32
CA VAL A 40 22.13 10.41 8.06
C VAL A 40 20.95 10.89 7.23
N GLY A 41 21.17 11.29 5.98
CA GLY A 41 20.11 11.78 5.09
C GLY A 41 19.01 10.75 4.86
N TYR A 42 19.41 9.49 4.63
CA TYR A 42 18.47 8.38 4.48
C TYR A 42 17.71 8.11 5.78
N THR A 43 18.38 8.19 6.93
CA THR A 43 17.76 7.97 8.24
C THR A 43 16.63 8.96 8.49
N PHE A 44 16.87 10.27 8.30
CA PHE A 44 15.81 11.28 8.41
C PHE A 44 14.68 11.06 7.41
N ALA A 45 15.00 10.68 6.16
CA ALA A 45 13.99 10.35 5.17
C ALA A 45 13.12 9.15 5.58
N THR A 46 13.70 8.11 6.20
CA THR A 46 12.93 6.96 6.71
C THR A 46 12.08 7.31 7.93
N LEU A 47 12.56 8.16 8.85
CA LEU A 47 11.77 8.63 9.99
C LEU A 47 10.57 9.47 9.53
N PHE A 48 10.79 10.36 8.56
CA PHE A 48 9.73 11.15 7.94
C PHE A 48 8.73 10.25 7.20
N ALA A 49 9.20 9.29 6.39
CA ALA A 49 8.35 8.36 5.69
C ALA A 49 7.49 7.53 6.66
N THR A 50 8.09 7.04 7.75
CA THR A 50 7.38 6.35 8.83
C THR A 50 6.28 7.20 9.44
N PHE A 51 6.58 8.47 9.74
CA PHE A 51 5.57 9.41 10.25
C PHE A 51 4.44 9.59 9.25
N GLY A 52 4.76 9.98 8.01
CA GLY A 52 3.79 10.31 6.98
C GLY A 52 2.90 9.13 6.60
N VAL A 53 3.48 7.93 6.46
CA VAL A 53 2.75 6.69 6.17
C VAL A 53 1.81 6.35 7.32
N THR A 54 2.32 6.36 8.55
CA THR A 54 1.52 6.02 9.73
C THR A 54 0.38 7.00 9.93
N TYR A 55 0.64 8.31 9.79
CA TYR A 55 -0.38 9.34 9.88
C TYR A 55 -1.47 9.15 8.82
N ARG A 56 -1.08 9.03 7.55
CA ARG A 56 -2.03 8.85 6.44
C ARG A 56 -2.81 7.55 6.58
N TYR A 57 -2.18 6.47 7.02
CA TYR A 57 -2.81 5.17 7.25
C TYR A 57 -3.80 5.22 8.42
N ALA A 58 -3.44 5.85 9.54
CA ALA A 58 -4.34 6.05 10.66
C ALA A 58 -5.56 6.91 10.26
N MET A 59 -5.34 8.01 9.54
CA MET A 59 -6.44 8.84 9.01
C MET A 59 -7.32 8.07 8.03
N TRP A 60 -6.72 7.23 7.18
CA TRP A 60 -7.46 6.39 6.24
C TRP A 60 -8.32 5.35 6.97
N LEU A 61 -7.80 4.67 8.00
CA LEU A 61 -8.57 3.71 8.80
C LEU A 61 -9.69 4.34 9.63
N ARG A 62 -9.59 5.63 9.99
CA ARG A 62 -10.63 6.32 10.77
C ARG A 62 -11.83 6.77 9.96
N ARG A 63 -11.75 6.83 8.63
CA ARG A 63 -12.92 7.19 7.81
C ARG A 63 -14.06 6.18 8.06
N PRO A 64 -15.32 6.61 8.21
CA PRO A 64 -16.43 5.72 8.53
C PRO A 64 -16.50 4.42 7.71
N PRO A 65 -16.39 4.44 6.36
CA PRO A 65 -16.49 3.20 5.57
C PRO A 65 -15.32 2.24 5.82
N THR A 66 -14.08 2.74 5.87
CA THR A 66 -12.89 1.92 6.09
C THR A 66 -12.84 1.38 7.51
N ARG A 67 -13.23 2.19 8.50
CA ARG A 67 -13.38 1.77 9.89
C ARG A 67 -14.37 0.63 10.04
N MET A 68 -15.51 0.69 9.33
CA MET A 68 -16.51 -0.37 9.33
C MET A 68 -15.93 -1.68 8.79
N TYR A 69 -15.31 -1.63 7.60
CA TYR A 69 -14.65 -2.80 7.01
C TYR A 69 -13.53 -3.36 7.89
N TRP A 70 -12.74 -2.49 8.54
CA TRP A 70 -11.68 -2.90 9.45
C TRP A 70 -12.24 -3.64 10.67
N ARG A 71 -13.24 -3.06 11.35
CA ARG A 71 -13.88 -3.66 12.52
C ARG A 71 -14.54 -4.99 12.18
N ARG A 72 -15.33 -5.04 11.10
CA ARG A 72 -16.01 -6.26 10.66
C ARG A 72 -15.04 -7.32 10.16
N GLY A 73 -14.01 -6.92 9.44
CA GLY A 73 -12.95 -7.82 8.99
C GLY A 73 -12.28 -8.51 10.18
N TRP A 74 -11.94 -7.75 11.23
CA TRP A 74 -11.35 -8.33 12.44
C TRP A 74 -12.32 -9.19 13.22
N SER A 75 -13.57 -8.74 13.43
CA SER A 75 -14.57 -9.52 14.18
C SER A 75 -14.86 -10.87 13.53
N VAL A 76 -14.92 -10.92 12.19
CA VAL A 76 -15.11 -12.17 11.44
C VAL A 76 -13.85 -13.03 11.52
N PHE A 77 -12.66 -12.43 11.39
CA PHE A 77 -11.39 -13.15 11.44
C PHE A 77 -11.16 -13.82 12.81
N THR A 78 -11.41 -13.09 13.90
CA THR A 78 -11.16 -13.55 15.29
C THR A 78 -12.29 -14.42 15.86
N THR A 79 -13.26 -14.86 15.05
CA THR A 79 -14.32 -15.75 15.53
C THR A 79 -13.71 -17.12 15.88
N PRO A 80 -13.77 -17.57 17.16
CA PRO A 80 -13.00 -18.74 17.63
C PRO A 80 -13.27 -20.03 16.85
N ALA A 81 -14.52 -20.26 16.46
CA ALA A 81 -14.95 -21.45 15.72
C ALA A 81 -14.27 -21.63 14.35
N HIS A 82 -13.69 -20.56 13.78
CA HIS A 82 -13.10 -20.58 12.44
C HIS A 82 -11.69 -20.00 12.37
N LEU A 83 -11.03 -19.75 13.52
CA LEU A 83 -9.77 -19.02 13.56
C LEU A 83 -8.65 -19.72 12.75
N THR A 84 -8.51 -21.04 12.88
CA THR A 84 -7.49 -21.82 12.16
C THR A 84 -7.74 -21.84 10.65
N LEU A 85 -8.98 -22.06 10.22
CA LEU A 85 -9.37 -21.98 8.81
C LEU A 85 -9.17 -20.56 8.25
N ASN A 86 -9.55 -19.54 9.02
CA ASN A 86 -9.37 -18.14 8.63
C ASN A 86 -7.89 -17.79 8.48
N LEU A 87 -7.03 -18.29 9.37
CA LEU A 87 -5.58 -18.08 9.28
C LEU A 87 -5.00 -18.77 8.04
N ALA A 88 -5.33 -20.03 7.78
CA ALA A 88 -4.88 -20.76 6.59
C ALA A 88 -5.34 -20.05 5.30
N GLU A 89 -6.59 -19.61 5.26
CA GLU A 89 -7.16 -18.88 4.13
C GLU A 89 -6.54 -17.47 4.00
N ALA A 90 -6.18 -16.80 5.10
CA ALA A 90 -5.49 -15.51 5.08
C ALA A 90 -4.08 -15.66 4.49
N VAL A 91 -3.33 -16.68 4.90
CA VAL A 91 -2.00 -17.00 4.35
C VAL A 91 -2.11 -17.31 2.86
N LYS A 92 -3.05 -18.18 2.46
CA LYS A 92 -3.30 -18.51 1.05
C LYS A 92 -3.65 -17.27 0.23
N ARG A 93 -4.54 -16.40 0.73
CA ARG A 93 -4.94 -15.14 0.06
C ARG A 93 -3.78 -14.17 -0.05
N PHE A 94 -3.01 -14.01 1.03
CA PHE A 94 -1.82 -13.18 1.05
C PHE A 94 -0.81 -13.67 0.00
N SER A 95 -0.48 -14.96 -0.01
CA SER A 95 0.45 -15.55 -0.98
C SER A 95 -0.05 -15.40 -2.42
N LEU A 96 -1.32 -15.69 -2.70
CA LEU A 96 -1.84 -15.61 -4.07
C LEU A 96 -2.02 -14.17 -4.58
N ALA A 97 -2.41 -13.24 -3.71
CA ALA A 97 -2.76 -11.87 -4.10
C ALA A 97 -1.58 -10.89 -4.01
N PHE A 98 -0.65 -11.12 -3.09
CA PHE A 98 0.52 -10.27 -2.85
C PHE A 98 1.78 -10.87 -3.46
N VAL A 99 2.18 -12.08 -3.03
CA VAL A 99 3.43 -12.74 -3.49
C VAL A 99 3.35 -13.11 -4.97
N ALA A 100 2.31 -13.83 -5.38
CA ALA A 100 2.15 -14.30 -6.76
C ALA A 100 1.48 -13.29 -7.70
N ASN A 101 0.93 -12.19 -7.17
CA ASN A 101 0.19 -11.17 -7.94
C ASN A 101 -0.86 -11.76 -8.92
N ARG A 102 -1.47 -12.92 -8.60
CA ARG A 102 -2.27 -13.72 -9.54
C ARG A 102 -3.42 -12.92 -10.17
N PHE A 103 -4.04 -12.06 -9.38
CA PHE A 103 -5.10 -11.15 -9.83
C PHE A 103 -4.64 -10.20 -10.94
N ILE A 104 -3.40 -9.71 -10.88
CA ILE A 104 -2.84 -8.79 -11.87
C ILE A 104 -2.51 -9.54 -13.15
N PHE A 105 -1.90 -10.72 -13.05
CA PHE A 105 -1.63 -11.59 -14.19
C PHE A 105 -2.91 -12.00 -14.94
N ARG A 106 -4.02 -12.25 -14.22
CA ARG A 106 -5.33 -12.51 -14.82
C ARG A 106 -5.88 -11.35 -15.65
N ARG A 107 -5.48 -10.11 -15.35
CA ARG A 107 -5.88 -8.90 -16.11
C ARG A 107 -4.95 -8.59 -17.29
N GLY A 108 -3.82 -9.29 -17.40
CA GLY A 108 -2.86 -9.12 -18.48
C GLY A 108 -1.46 -9.56 -18.08
N ARG A 109 -0.83 -10.42 -18.89
CA ARG A 109 0.50 -10.99 -18.61
C ARG A 109 1.58 -9.91 -18.50
N LEU A 110 1.60 -8.95 -19.43
CA LEU A 110 2.56 -7.84 -19.41
C LEU A 110 2.42 -6.95 -18.16
N ARG A 111 1.18 -6.70 -17.72
CA ARG A 111 0.90 -5.96 -16.47
C ARG A 111 1.40 -6.73 -15.25
N GLY A 112 1.15 -8.04 -15.23
CA GLY A 112 1.63 -8.93 -14.18
C GLY A 112 3.15 -8.94 -14.08
N ALA A 113 3.83 -9.12 -15.21
CA ALA A 113 5.30 -9.12 -15.28
C ALA A 113 5.89 -7.78 -14.83
N ALA A 114 5.39 -6.65 -15.38
CA ALA A 114 5.85 -5.32 -14.98
C ALA A 114 5.70 -5.08 -13.47
N HIS A 115 4.53 -5.42 -12.90
CA HIS A 115 4.30 -5.24 -11.47
C HIS A 115 5.11 -6.22 -10.61
N GLY A 116 5.25 -7.48 -11.03
CA GLY A 116 6.03 -8.48 -10.33
C GLY A 116 7.50 -8.09 -10.22
N LEU A 117 8.10 -7.66 -11.33
CA LEU A 117 9.49 -7.20 -11.37
C LEU A 117 9.72 -5.96 -10.49
N ILE A 118 8.86 -4.94 -10.61
CA ILE A 118 8.94 -3.74 -9.75
C ILE A 118 8.77 -4.12 -8.28
N MET A 119 7.75 -4.92 -7.94
CA MET A 119 7.44 -5.29 -6.56
C MET A 119 8.60 -6.07 -5.92
N TRP A 120 9.09 -7.12 -6.57
CA TRP A 120 10.17 -7.94 -6.02
C TRP A 120 11.50 -7.20 -5.98
N GLY A 121 11.81 -6.38 -6.98
CA GLY A 121 12.96 -5.48 -6.92
C GLY A 121 12.86 -4.52 -5.73
N CYS A 122 11.75 -3.81 -5.56
CA CYS A 122 11.57 -2.90 -4.43
C CYS A 122 11.60 -3.61 -3.07
N ILE A 123 11.01 -4.80 -2.95
CA ILE A 123 11.05 -5.60 -1.70
C ILE A 123 12.49 -6.01 -1.38
N LEU A 124 13.23 -6.51 -2.38
CA LEU A 124 14.64 -6.91 -2.20
C LEU A 124 15.51 -5.71 -1.82
N ALA A 125 15.37 -4.57 -2.51
CA ALA A 125 16.03 -3.32 -2.13
C ALA A 125 15.71 -2.96 -0.68
N ALA A 126 14.43 -2.85 -0.30
CA ALA A 126 14.02 -2.45 1.03
C ALA A 126 14.52 -3.41 2.12
N ALA A 127 14.53 -4.72 1.85
CA ALA A 127 15.00 -5.75 2.78
C ALA A 127 16.51 -5.65 3.05
N ILE A 128 17.29 -5.08 2.12
CA ILE A 128 18.73 -4.88 2.27
C ILE A 128 19.03 -3.47 2.80
N THR A 129 18.47 -2.43 2.18
CA THR A 129 18.85 -1.04 2.46
C THR A 129 18.35 -0.53 3.80
N PHE A 130 17.13 -0.87 4.23
CA PHE A 130 16.62 -0.36 5.49
C PHE A 130 17.40 -0.88 6.70
N PRO A 131 17.68 -2.20 6.83
CA PRO A 131 18.53 -2.67 7.92
C PRO A 131 19.93 -2.05 7.94
N LEU A 132 20.53 -1.79 6.77
CA LEU A 132 21.82 -1.11 6.66
C LEU A 132 21.72 0.35 7.13
N VAL A 133 20.74 1.12 6.64
CA VAL A 133 20.50 2.52 7.03
C VAL A 133 20.22 2.66 8.52
N TRP A 134 19.51 1.68 9.10
CA TRP A 134 19.20 1.69 10.54
C TRP A 134 20.36 1.21 11.42
N GLY A 135 21.48 0.79 10.83
CA GLY A 135 22.61 0.20 11.55
C GLY A 135 22.29 -1.16 12.18
N TRP A 136 21.19 -1.81 11.76
CA TRP A 136 20.80 -3.14 12.27
C TRP A 136 21.68 -4.23 11.68
N ILE A 137 22.20 -4.02 10.48
CA ILE A 137 23.16 -4.90 9.84
C ILE A 137 24.38 -4.07 9.44
N HIS A 138 25.57 -4.56 9.72
CA HIS A 138 26.81 -4.02 9.17
C HIS A 138 27.83 -5.14 8.96
N PHE A 139 28.85 -4.86 8.15
CA PHE A 139 29.89 -5.81 7.78
C PHE A 139 31.25 -5.24 8.16
N GLU A 140 32.10 -6.06 8.79
CA GLU A 140 33.48 -5.71 9.10
C GLU A 140 34.40 -6.83 8.62
N SER A 141 35.65 -6.51 8.28
CA SER A 141 36.67 -7.51 8.03
C SER A 141 37.14 -8.11 9.36
N VAL A 142 37.43 -9.41 9.38
CA VAL A 142 37.93 -10.06 10.59
C VAL A 142 39.37 -9.58 10.84
N PRO A 143 39.71 -9.10 12.07
CA PRO A 143 41.07 -8.67 12.37
C PRO A 143 42.10 -9.77 12.06
N GLY A 144 43.12 -9.44 11.27
CA GLY A 144 44.16 -10.38 10.84
C GLY A 144 43.75 -11.35 9.71
N ARG A 145 42.50 -11.33 9.24
CA ARG A 145 42.00 -12.15 8.12
C ARG A 145 41.16 -11.31 7.16
N LEU A 146 41.85 -10.65 6.23
CA LEU A 146 41.24 -9.81 5.21
C LEU A 146 40.46 -10.59 4.14
N ASP A 147 40.54 -11.92 4.14
CA ASP A 147 39.81 -12.84 3.29
C ASP A 147 38.39 -13.16 3.81
N LEU A 148 38.05 -12.71 5.02
CA LEU A 148 36.77 -12.98 5.68
C LEU A 148 36.03 -11.70 6.05
N TYR A 149 34.72 -11.68 5.76
CA TYR A 149 33.78 -10.74 6.34
C TYR A 149 33.04 -11.35 7.51
N GLN A 150 32.77 -10.52 8.52
CA GLN A 150 31.87 -10.80 9.63
C GLN A 150 30.64 -9.90 9.52
N THR A 151 29.46 -10.53 9.54
CA THR A 151 28.18 -9.83 9.59
C THR A 151 27.73 -9.67 11.02
N PHE A 152 27.35 -8.46 11.38
CA PHE A 152 26.77 -8.12 12.65
C PHE A 152 25.29 -7.83 12.49
N VAL A 153 24.45 -8.38 13.37
CA VAL A 153 23.01 -8.15 13.41
C VAL A 153 22.65 -7.61 14.80
N PHE A 154 22.14 -6.37 14.87
CA PHE A 154 22.00 -5.60 16.12
C PHE A 154 23.31 -5.56 16.93
N GLY A 155 24.44 -5.47 16.22
CA GLY A 155 25.79 -5.50 16.76
C GLY A 155 26.27 -6.88 17.26
N VAL A 156 25.45 -7.92 17.20
CA VAL A 156 25.87 -9.28 17.56
C VAL A 156 26.54 -9.95 16.35
N PRO A 157 27.78 -10.47 16.48
CA PRO A 157 28.42 -11.20 15.40
C PRO A 157 27.60 -12.46 15.09
N THR A 158 27.12 -12.57 13.85
CA THR A 158 26.13 -13.61 13.49
C THR A 158 26.72 -14.63 12.52
N LEU A 159 27.43 -14.16 11.49
CA LEU A 159 27.92 -15.02 10.42
C LEU A 159 29.27 -14.51 9.90
N THR A 160 30.21 -15.42 9.72
CA THR A 160 31.48 -15.16 9.03
C THR A 160 31.52 -15.91 7.71
N PHE A 161 31.92 -15.26 6.63
CA PHE A 161 32.02 -15.88 5.31
C PHE A 161 33.20 -15.32 4.51
N ALA A 162 33.71 -16.14 3.59
CA ALA A 162 34.82 -15.74 2.72
C ALA A 162 34.38 -14.76 1.62
N ILE A 163 35.26 -13.84 1.26
CA ILE A 163 34.97 -12.77 0.28
C ILE A 163 34.64 -13.33 -1.11
N ASP A 164 35.29 -14.44 -1.49
CA ASP A 164 35.11 -15.15 -2.76
C ASP A 164 33.94 -16.14 -2.75
N SER A 165 33.19 -16.22 -1.65
CA SER A 165 32.06 -17.15 -1.54
C SER A 165 30.84 -16.72 -2.38
N TRP A 166 30.05 -17.71 -2.82
CA TRP A 166 28.75 -17.48 -3.44
C TRP A 166 27.79 -16.67 -2.55
N LEU A 167 27.93 -16.81 -1.23
CA LEU A 167 27.15 -16.04 -0.26
C LEU A 167 27.52 -14.55 -0.30
N ALA A 168 28.82 -14.22 -0.26
CA ALA A 168 29.31 -12.86 -0.40
C ALA A 168 28.86 -12.24 -1.73
N PHE A 169 28.97 -13.00 -2.83
CA PHE A 169 28.49 -12.57 -4.13
C PHE A 169 26.99 -12.21 -4.09
N GLY A 170 26.14 -13.07 -3.52
CA GLY A 170 24.71 -12.83 -3.40
C GLY A 170 24.35 -11.59 -2.55
N ILE A 171 25.03 -11.41 -1.41
CA ILE A 171 24.79 -10.28 -0.49
C ILE A 171 25.22 -8.97 -1.15
N PHE A 172 26.46 -8.89 -1.64
CA PHE A 172 27.02 -7.64 -2.18
C PHE A 172 26.45 -7.25 -3.55
N HIS A 173 25.91 -8.19 -4.32
CA HIS A 173 25.20 -7.90 -5.57
C HIS A 173 23.67 -7.84 -5.42
N GLY A 174 23.12 -8.03 -4.21
CA GLY A 174 21.68 -8.02 -3.99
C GLY A 174 20.98 -6.73 -4.48
N LEU A 175 21.61 -5.58 -4.27
CA LEU A 175 21.11 -4.28 -4.76
C LEU A 175 21.21 -4.12 -6.29
N VAL A 176 22.22 -4.74 -6.91
CA VAL A 176 22.37 -4.79 -8.37
C VAL A 176 21.22 -5.59 -8.98
N TRP A 177 20.95 -6.79 -8.46
CA TRP A 177 19.83 -7.63 -8.90
C TRP A 177 18.49 -6.92 -8.74
N SER A 178 18.28 -6.27 -7.59
CA SER A 178 17.12 -5.45 -7.34
C SER A 178 16.96 -4.35 -8.40
N ALA A 179 18.02 -3.58 -8.68
CA ALA A 179 17.97 -2.50 -9.66
C ALA A 179 17.65 -3.01 -11.07
N LEU A 180 18.22 -4.14 -11.49
CA LEU A 180 17.91 -4.77 -12.78
C LEU A 180 16.43 -5.18 -12.89
N LEU A 181 15.88 -5.79 -11.83
CA LEU A 181 14.45 -6.13 -11.77
C LEU A 181 13.58 -4.89 -11.87
N VAL A 182 13.88 -3.84 -11.09
CA VAL A 182 13.10 -2.59 -11.11
C VAL A 182 13.17 -1.93 -12.48
N ILE A 183 14.35 -1.80 -13.09
CA ILE A 183 14.51 -1.21 -14.43
C ILE A 183 13.70 -1.98 -15.47
N ALA A 184 13.84 -3.31 -15.52
CA ALA A 184 13.08 -4.14 -16.45
C ALA A 184 11.56 -3.95 -16.25
N GLY A 185 11.10 -3.98 -14.99
CA GLY A 185 9.69 -3.78 -14.67
C GLY A 185 9.17 -2.39 -15.04
N VAL A 186 9.97 -1.34 -14.82
CA VAL A 186 9.65 0.05 -15.18
C VAL A 186 9.61 0.21 -16.71
N MET A 187 10.55 -0.37 -17.46
CA MET A 187 10.54 -0.35 -18.92
C MET A 187 9.28 -1.03 -19.49
N LEU A 188 8.88 -2.19 -18.95
CA LEU A 188 7.63 -2.84 -19.34
C LEU A 188 6.40 -1.99 -18.99
N ALA A 189 6.42 -1.31 -17.83
CA ALA A 189 5.34 -0.43 -17.41
C ALA A 189 5.19 0.79 -18.33
N PHE A 190 6.32 1.43 -18.71
CA PHE A 190 6.34 2.54 -19.66
C PHE A 190 5.90 2.11 -21.06
N ARG A 191 6.47 1.01 -21.60
CA ARG A 191 6.06 0.47 -22.90
C ARG A 191 4.56 0.29 -22.98
N ARG A 192 3.96 -0.33 -21.95
CA ARG A 192 2.51 -0.53 -21.92
C ARG A 192 1.73 0.79 -21.86
N ARG A 193 2.19 1.78 -21.10
CA ARG A 193 1.52 3.08 -20.98
C ARG A 193 1.59 3.91 -22.26
N MET A 194 2.65 3.77 -23.05
CA MET A 194 2.79 4.47 -24.34
C MET A 194 1.95 3.82 -25.45
N VAL A 195 1.71 2.51 -25.37
CA VAL A 195 0.96 1.75 -26.39
C VAL A 195 -0.55 1.75 -26.13
N ASP A 196 -0.99 1.79 -24.86
CA ASP A 196 -2.41 1.72 -24.50
C ASP A 196 -3.09 3.10 -24.57
N HIS A 197 -3.82 3.36 -25.65
CA HIS A 197 -4.51 4.64 -25.90
C HIS A 197 -5.48 5.06 -24.78
N ALA A 198 -6.11 4.10 -24.09
CA ALA A 198 -7.00 4.40 -22.96
C ALA A 198 -6.22 4.81 -21.70
N ALA A 199 -4.97 4.34 -21.57
CA ALA A 199 -4.10 4.73 -20.47
C ALA A 199 -3.56 6.16 -20.68
N VAL A 200 -3.28 6.57 -21.92
CA VAL A 200 -2.74 7.89 -22.25
C VAL A 200 -3.73 9.02 -21.90
N THR A 201 -5.03 8.81 -22.10
CA THR A 201 -6.06 9.86 -21.90
C THR A 201 -6.41 10.13 -20.44
N LEU A 202 -6.25 9.13 -19.55
CA LEU A 202 -6.59 9.24 -18.12
C LEU A 202 -5.37 9.44 -17.22
N GLN A 203 -4.16 9.52 -17.79
CA GLN A 203 -2.93 9.49 -17.02
C GLN A 203 -2.69 10.80 -16.26
N LEU A 204 -2.51 10.70 -14.95
CA LEU A 204 -2.07 11.83 -14.13
C LEU A 204 -0.56 11.76 -13.91
N PHE A 205 0.22 12.72 -14.42
CA PHE A 205 1.69 12.70 -14.33
C PHE A 205 2.20 12.37 -12.92
N GLY A 206 1.72 13.13 -11.91
CA GLY A 206 2.17 12.99 -10.53
C GLY A 206 1.79 11.67 -9.85
N GLN A 207 0.75 10.97 -10.31
CA GLN A 207 0.34 9.69 -9.73
C GLN A 207 0.84 8.49 -10.54
N ASP A 208 0.97 8.62 -11.86
CA ASP A 208 1.18 7.51 -12.76
C ASP A 208 2.58 7.40 -13.34
N ILE A 209 3.25 8.53 -13.58
CA ILE A 209 4.56 8.60 -14.22
C ILE A 209 5.66 8.90 -13.22
N LEU A 210 5.44 9.88 -12.33
CA LEU A 210 6.42 10.26 -11.32
C LEU A 210 6.95 9.07 -10.49
N PRO A 211 6.13 8.12 -9.99
CA PRO A 211 6.66 6.95 -9.28
C PRO A 211 7.59 6.09 -10.14
N LEU A 212 7.30 5.95 -11.44
CA LEU A 212 8.12 5.15 -12.35
C LEU A 212 9.45 5.83 -12.65
N ILE A 213 9.44 7.16 -12.83
CA ILE A 213 10.66 7.96 -13.00
C ILE A 213 11.52 7.86 -11.74
N LEU A 214 10.95 8.02 -10.54
CA LEU A 214 11.67 7.92 -9.28
C LEU A 214 12.31 6.55 -9.09
N LEU A 215 11.56 5.46 -9.32
CA LEU A 215 12.09 4.10 -9.22
C LEU A 215 13.19 3.83 -10.26
N PHE A 216 13.04 4.33 -11.47
CA PHE A 216 14.07 4.24 -12.51
C PHE A 216 15.32 5.02 -12.11
N ALA A 217 15.18 6.26 -11.63
CA ALA A 217 16.29 7.11 -11.22
C ALA A 217 17.09 6.49 -10.06
N VAL A 218 16.42 5.98 -9.02
CA VAL A 218 17.08 5.27 -7.91
C VAL A 218 17.85 4.05 -8.42
N SER A 219 17.23 3.24 -9.28
CA SER A 219 17.84 2.01 -9.78
C SER A 219 19.02 2.28 -10.71
N LEU A 220 18.88 3.25 -11.63
CA LEU A 220 19.92 3.61 -12.58
C LEU A 220 21.13 4.21 -11.86
N THR A 221 20.91 5.18 -10.97
CA THR A 221 22.00 5.80 -10.21
C THR A 221 22.70 4.80 -9.28
N GLY A 222 21.97 3.84 -8.69
CA GLY A 222 22.55 2.74 -7.91
C GLY A 222 23.44 1.81 -8.75
N LEU A 223 23.02 1.48 -9.99
CA LEU A 223 23.87 0.73 -10.91
C LEU A 223 25.09 1.52 -11.35
N MET A 224 24.96 2.83 -11.55
CA MET A 224 26.08 3.69 -11.91
C MET A 224 27.14 3.75 -10.81
N LEU A 225 26.77 3.67 -9.52
CA LEU A 225 27.74 3.52 -8.43
C LEU A 225 28.55 2.24 -8.56
N THR A 226 27.88 1.12 -8.85
CA THR A 226 28.54 -0.17 -9.08
C THR A 226 29.45 -0.10 -10.30
N ALA A 227 28.97 0.49 -11.40
CA ALA A 227 29.77 0.65 -12.63
C ALA A 227 30.99 1.55 -12.41
N SER A 228 30.83 2.64 -11.67
CA SER A 228 31.91 3.57 -11.34
C SER A 228 33.00 2.85 -10.52
N TYR A 229 32.61 2.15 -9.46
CA TYR A 229 33.55 1.44 -8.60
C TYR A 229 34.25 0.28 -9.34
N THR A 230 33.49 -0.55 -10.07
CA THR A 230 33.99 -1.77 -10.70
C THR A 230 34.76 -1.53 -12.00
N TRP A 231 34.28 -0.64 -12.87
CA TRP A 231 34.86 -0.46 -14.22
C TRP A 231 35.61 0.85 -14.38
N MET A 232 35.20 1.91 -13.69
CA MET A 232 35.79 3.24 -13.83
C MET A 232 36.78 3.57 -12.71
N LYS A 233 37.16 2.59 -11.89
CA LYS A 233 38.11 2.74 -10.76
C LYS A 233 37.71 3.87 -9.80
N GLY A 234 36.41 4.06 -9.58
CA GLY A 234 35.85 5.07 -8.69
C GLY A 234 35.70 6.47 -9.29
N TYR A 235 35.90 6.66 -10.60
CA TYR A 235 35.74 7.97 -11.23
C TYR A 235 34.31 8.52 -11.03
N GLY A 236 34.22 9.73 -10.48
CA GLY A 236 32.95 10.42 -10.23
C GLY A 236 32.06 9.77 -9.17
N TYR A 237 32.59 8.84 -8.37
CA TYR A 237 31.82 8.08 -7.39
C TYR A 237 31.11 8.98 -6.38
N ASP A 238 31.79 9.97 -5.80
CA ASP A 238 31.21 10.86 -4.79
C ASP A 238 30.04 11.68 -5.34
N PHE A 239 30.17 12.18 -6.58
CA PHE A 239 29.08 12.89 -7.26
C PHE A 239 27.88 11.95 -7.50
N LEU A 240 28.14 10.75 -8.03
CA LEU A 240 27.10 9.74 -8.24
C LEU A 240 26.43 9.32 -6.93
N ALA A 241 27.18 9.28 -5.82
CA ALA A 241 26.66 8.91 -4.50
C ALA A 241 25.70 9.98 -3.98
N ILE A 242 26.04 11.25 -4.12
CA ILE A 242 25.15 12.37 -3.79
C ILE A 242 23.89 12.33 -4.66
N VAL A 243 24.03 12.16 -5.98
CA VAL A 243 22.89 12.07 -6.89
C VAL A 243 21.98 10.89 -6.51
N HIS A 244 22.56 9.72 -6.27
CA HIS A 244 21.81 8.55 -5.81
C HIS A 244 21.09 8.83 -4.49
N ALA A 245 21.77 9.40 -3.50
CA ALA A 245 21.19 9.76 -2.21
C ALA A 245 19.98 10.68 -2.36
N VAL A 246 20.09 11.73 -3.17
CA VAL A 246 18.98 12.65 -3.44
C VAL A 246 17.79 11.91 -4.07
N THR A 247 18.01 11.05 -5.06
CA THR A 247 16.91 10.29 -5.69
C THR A 247 16.19 9.37 -4.70
N VAL A 248 16.92 8.72 -3.80
CA VAL A 248 16.35 7.86 -2.76
C VAL A 248 15.56 8.68 -1.75
N ILE A 249 16.14 9.76 -1.23
CA ILE A 249 15.49 10.64 -0.25
C ILE A 249 14.18 11.20 -0.82
N VAL A 250 14.20 11.75 -2.03
CA VAL A 250 12.99 12.24 -2.71
C VAL A 250 11.95 11.14 -2.87
N THR A 251 12.37 9.91 -3.22
CA THR A 251 11.46 8.76 -3.34
C THR A 251 10.80 8.40 -2.00
N LEU A 252 11.56 8.41 -0.90
CA LEU A 252 11.05 8.15 0.45
C LEU A 252 10.10 9.24 0.93
N LEU A 253 10.40 10.52 0.67
CA LEU A 253 9.52 11.64 1.00
C LEU A 253 8.22 11.62 0.18
N TYR A 254 8.29 11.16 -1.08
CA TYR A 254 7.11 11.01 -1.95
C TYR A 254 6.20 9.87 -1.53
N LEU A 255 6.73 8.80 -0.95
CA LEU A 255 6.02 7.56 -0.60
C LEU A 255 4.69 7.78 0.18
N PRO A 256 4.62 8.60 1.25
CA PRO A 256 3.36 8.84 1.97
C PRO A 256 2.34 9.70 1.21
N PHE A 257 2.73 10.47 0.20
CA PHE A 257 1.83 11.38 -0.53
C PHE A 257 1.47 10.90 -1.93
N GLY A 258 2.29 10.02 -2.48
CA GLY A 258 2.15 9.49 -3.83
C GLY A 258 1.18 8.32 -3.97
N LYS A 259 1.21 7.75 -5.17
CA LYS A 259 0.50 6.50 -5.49
C LYS A 259 1.10 5.30 -4.74
N LEU A 260 2.39 5.33 -4.38
CA LEU A 260 3.08 4.25 -3.67
C LEU A 260 2.44 3.92 -2.31
N PHE A 261 1.68 4.84 -1.72
CA PHE A 261 0.93 4.58 -0.48
C PHE A 261 0.00 3.36 -0.54
N HIS A 262 -0.46 2.97 -1.75
CA HIS A 262 -1.28 1.77 -1.91
C HIS A 262 -0.60 0.48 -1.42
N ILE A 263 0.74 0.46 -1.35
CA ILE A 263 1.51 -0.67 -0.82
C ILE A 263 1.07 -0.99 0.62
N PHE A 264 0.83 0.04 1.44
CA PHE A 264 0.40 -0.11 2.83
C PHE A 264 -1.10 -0.40 2.96
N GLN A 265 -1.92 0.07 2.02
CA GLN A 265 -3.37 -0.15 2.03
C GLN A 265 -3.78 -1.56 1.57
N ARG A 266 -3.01 -2.15 0.65
CA ARG A 266 -3.39 -3.40 -0.03
C ARG A 266 -3.54 -4.61 0.92
N PRO A 267 -2.68 -4.81 1.93
CA PRO A 267 -2.88 -5.88 2.92
C PRO A 267 -4.25 -5.81 3.63
N ALA A 268 -4.76 -4.61 3.90
CA ALA A 268 -6.07 -4.44 4.55
C ALA A 268 -7.26 -4.92 3.68
N GLN A 269 -7.08 -5.13 2.37
CA GLN A 269 -8.11 -5.71 1.51
C GLN A 269 -8.41 -7.18 1.86
N ILE A 270 -7.49 -7.88 2.52
CA ILE A 270 -7.72 -9.25 2.99
C ILE A 270 -8.89 -9.28 3.99
N GLY A 271 -8.95 -8.34 4.93
CA GLY A 271 -10.07 -8.22 5.87
C GLY A 271 -11.43 -7.99 5.17
N VAL A 272 -11.44 -7.19 4.11
CA VAL A 272 -12.66 -6.95 3.30
C VAL A 272 -13.15 -8.24 2.64
N SER A 273 -12.23 -9.11 2.22
CA SER A 273 -12.61 -10.39 1.60
C SER A 273 -13.31 -11.32 2.60
N PHE A 274 -12.82 -11.40 3.84
CA PHE A 274 -13.47 -12.17 4.90
C PHE A 274 -14.86 -11.64 5.23
N TYR A 275 -15.01 -10.33 5.33
CA TYR A 275 -16.29 -9.69 5.53
C TYR A 275 -17.30 -10.05 4.41
N LYS A 276 -16.88 -10.01 3.15
CA LYS A 276 -17.74 -10.38 2.01
C LYS A 276 -18.12 -11.85 2.04
N ASP A 277 -17.20 -12.74 2.40
CA ASP A 277 -17.48 -14.18 2.47
C ASP A 277 -18.43 -14.53 3.62
N ALA A 278 -18.27 -13.90 4.78
CA ALA A 278 -19.22 -14.01 5.88
C ALA A 278 -20.61 -13.52 5.45
N GLY A 279 -20.68 -12.38 4.75
CA GLY A 279 -21.93 -11.86 4.22
C GLY A 279 -22.63 -12.79 3.20
N ARG A 280 -21.89 -13.60 2.44
CA ARG A 280 -22.47 -14.60 1.52
C ARG A 280 -23.05 -15.81 2.24
N ARG A 281 -22.51 -16.16 3.41
CA ARG A 281 -22.95 -17.31 4.22
C ARG A 281 -24.13 -16.99 5.14
N GLN A 282 -24.40 -15.71 5.37
CA GLN A 282 -25.44 -15.22 6.26
C GLN A 282 -26.70 -14.77 5.49
N ASP A 283 -27.72 -14.38 6.24
CA ASP A 283 -28.98 -13.88 5.71
C ASP A 283 -28.79 -12.75 4.69
N GLN A 284 -29.53 -12.86 3.58
CA GLN A 284 -29.58 -11.83 2.56
C GLN A 284 -30.72 -10.85 2.89
N ALA A 285 -30.44 -9.56 2.76
CA ALA A 285 -31.47 -8.52 2.75
C ALA A 285 -32.40 -8.75 1.56
N ARG A 286 -33.70 -8.73 1.83
CA ARG A 286 -34.76 -8.73 0.83
C ARG A 286 -35.17 -7.29 0.55
N CYS A 287 -35.37 -6.97 -0.72
CA CYS A 287 -35.85 -5.65 -1.13
C CYS A 287 -37.24 -5.41 -0.56
N ALA A 288 -37.46 -4.30 0.14
CA ALA A 288 -38.79 -3.94 0.65
C ALA A 288 -39.85 -3.84 -0.45
N ARG A 289 -39.46 -3.43 -1.67
CA ARG A 289 -40.38 -3.23 -2.80
C ARG A 289 -40.66 -4.49 -3.64
N CYS A 290 -39.66 -5.34 -3.85
CA CYS A 290 -39.79 -6.50 -4.76
C CYS A 290 -39.54 -7.87 -4.10
N ALA A 291 -39.30 -7.89 -2.79
CA ALA A 291 -39.02 -9.07 -1.96
C ALA A 291 -37.80 -9.93 -2.38
N GLN A 292 -37.10 -9.57 -3.47
CA GLN A 292 -35.94 -10.31 -3.96
C GLN A 292 -34.70 -10.08 -3.09
N PRO A 293 -33.92 -11.12 -2.79
CA PRO A 293 -32.62 -10.98 -2.12
C PRO A 293 -31.64 -10.25 -3.04
N TYR A 294 -30.81 -9.35 -2.48
CA TYR A 294 -29.89 -8.55 -3.31
C TYR A 294 -28.50 -8.28 -2.71
N ALA A 295 -28.34 -8.37 -1.39
CA ALA A 295 -27.08 -8.19 -0.69
C ALA A 295 -27.17 -8.82 0.70
N SER A 296 -26.04 -8.95 1.42
CA SER A 296 -26.08 -9.46 2.78
C SER A 296 -26.79 -8.47 3.71
N ALA A 297 -27.62 -8.99 4.62
CA ALA A 297 -28.34 -8.17 5.59
C ALA A 297 -27.38 -7.39 6.50
N MET A 298 -26.24 -7.99 6.83
CA MET A 298 -25.13 -7.32 7.52
C MET A 298 -24.64 -6.10 6.74
N MET A 299 -24.38 -6.25 5.44
CA MET A 299 -23.85 -5.15 4.62
C MET A 299 -24.83 -3.99 4.49
N ILE A 300 -26.12 -4.27 4.39
CA ILE A 300 -27.13 -3.22 4.35
C ILE A 300 -27.20 -2.47 5.67
N ARG A 301 -27.22 -3.17 6.81
CA ARG A 301 -27.20 -2.52 8.13
C ARG A 301 -25.93 -1.69 8.33
N ASP A 302 -24.77 -2.24 7.98
CA ASP A 302 -23.49 -1.55 8.12
C ASP A 302 -23.41 -0.33 7.20
N LEU A 303 -23.96 -0.41 5.99
CA LEU A 303 -24.02 0.73 5.06
C LEU A 303 -24.90 1.87 5.62
N ILE A 304 -26.05 1.56 6.21
CA ILE A 304 -26.92 2.55 6.88
C ILE A 304 -26.16 3.27 8.00
N VAL A 305 -25.43 2.53 8.83
CA VAL A 305 -24.61 3.11 9.90
C VAL A 305 -23.51 4.01 9.33
N VAL A 306 -22.84 3.58 8.26
CA VAL A 306 -21.79 4.38 7.61
C VAL A 306 -22.35 5.65 6.98
N GLU A 307 -23.52 5.60 6.36
CA GLU A 307 -24.20 6.76 5.78
C GLU A 307 -24.54 7.80 6.85
N ARG A 308 -25.10 7.35 7.98
CA ARG A 308 -25.35 8.22 9.15
C ARG A 308 -24.07 8.83 9.71
N ASP A 309 -23.01 8.04 9.84
CA ASP A 309 -21.69 8.53 10.31
C ASP A 309 -21.08 9.58 9.36
N LEU A 310 -21.41 9.53 8.07
CA LEU A 310 -21.02 10.51 7.06
C LEU A 310 -21.95 11.73 7.01
N GLY A 311 -23.05 11.71 7.77
CA GLY A 311 -24.05 12.79 7.79
C GLY A 311 -25.08 12.71 6.67
N PHE A 312 -25.21 11.56 5.98
CA PHE A 312 -26.29 11.34 5.03
C PHE A 312 -27.54 10.83 5.74
N SER A 313 -28.70 11.41 5.40
CA SER A 313 -30.02 10.97 5.84
C SER A 313 -30.78 10.44 4.62
N TYR A 314 -31.13 9.16 4.68
CA TYR A 314 -31.90 8.46 3.64
C TYR A 314 -33.04 7.65 4.26
N GLU A 315 -33.48 8.07 5.44
CA GLU A 315 -34.72 7.63 6.06
C GLU A 315 -35.90 7.96 5.13
N MET A 316 -36.83 7.03 4.97
CA MET A 316 -38.03 7.20 4.14
C MET A 316 -39.26 6.94 5.03
N PRO A 317 -39.59 7.89 5.94
CA PRO A 317 -40.72 7.71 6.84
C PRO A 317 -42.03 7.64 6.05
N GLY A 318 -42.85 6.62 6.33
CA GLY A 318 -44.14 6.39 5.67
C GLY A 318 -44.09 5.54 4.40
N ASP A 319 -42.92 5.03 4.01
CA ASP A 319 -42.76 4.06 2.91
C ASP A 319 -42.56 2.64 3.49
N ASP A 320 -42.88 1.59 2.71
CA ASP A 320 -42.67 0.18 3.08
C ASP A 320 -41.19 -0.11 3.41
N ALA A 321 -40.30 0.69 2.83
CA ALA A 321 -38.88 0.73 3.16
C ALA A 321 -38.59 1.85 4.16
N ALA A 322 -38.25 1.52 5.41
CA ALA A 322 -37.85 2.50 6.41
C ALA A 322 -36.56 3.28 6.04
N HIS A 323 -35.73 2.73 5.14
CA HIS A 323 -34.50 3.38 4.68
C HIS A 323 -34.20 3.05 3.21
N TYR A 324 -33.67 4.01 2.46
CA TYR A 324 -33.33 3.85 1.03
C TYR A 324 -32.44 2.63 0.75
N GLN A 325 -31.57 2.30 1.71
CA GLN A 325 -30.68 1.14 1.60
C GLN A 325 -31.38 -0.21 1.56
N GLN A 326 -32.64 -0.30 2.01
CA GLN A 326 -33.47 -1.50 2.00
C GLN A 326 -34.14 -1.75 0.63
N VAL A 327 -33.99 -0.82 -0.31
CA VAL A 327 -34.44 -0.98 -1.70
C VAL A 327 -33.27 -1.48 -2.54
N CYS A 328 -33.47 -2.52 -3.36
CA CYS A 328 -32.40 -3.06 -4.21
C CYS A 328 -32.02 -2.09 -5.35
N PRO A 329 -30.79 -2.17 -5.90
CA PRO A 329 -30.33 -1.26 -6.95
C PRO A 329 -31.24 -1.20 -8.19
N ARG A 330 -31.89 -2.31 -8.55
CA ARG A 330 -32.86 -2.36 -9.67
C ARG A 330 -34.09 -1.50 -9.36
N CYS A 331 -34.67 -1.68 -8.18
CA CYS A 331 -35.84 -0.93 -7.75
C CYS A 331 -35.54 0.56 -7.55
N ARG A 332 -34.34 0.92 -7.09
CA ARG A 332 -33.90 2.34 -7.00
C ARG A 332 -33.86 3.02 -8.36
N ARG A 333 -33.28 2.37 -9.38
CA ARG A 333 -33.29 2.89 -10.76
C ARG A 333 -34.72 3.09 -11.27
N ALA A 334 -35.62 2.16 -10.96
CA ALA A 334 -37.03 2.28 -11.33
C ALA A 334 -37.74 3.41 -10.58
N LEU A 335 -37.46 3.61 -9.28
CA LEU A 335 -38.02 4.72 -8.48
C LEU A 335 -37.64 6.07 -9.08
N PHE A 336 -36.40 6.24 -9.52
CA PHE A 336 -35.96 7.47 -10.17
C PHE A 336 -36.78 7.78 -11.43
N GLY A 337 -36.97 6.79 -12.31
CA GLY A 337 -37.81 6.95 -13.50
C GLY A 337 -39.27 7.26 -13.19
N LEU A 338 -39.85 6.61 -12.17
CA LEU A 338 -41.23 6.87 -11.74
C LEU A 338 -41.40 8.27 -11.13
N ALA A 339 -40.42 8.74 -10.35
CA ALA A 339 -40.43 10.08 -9.80
C ALA A 339 -40.32 11.15 -10.89
N GLN A 340 -39.44 10.95 -11.89
CA GLN A 340 -39.36 11.82 -13.06
C GLN A 340 -40.68 11.84 -13.85
N GLY A 341 -41.28 10.66 -14.07
CA GLY A 341 -42.56 10.55 -14.76
C GLY A 341 -43.69 11.31 -14.06
N ARG A 342 -43.80 11.19 -12.73
CA ARG A 342 -44.77 11.97 -11.94
C ARG A 342 -44.52 13.47 -12.02
N ALA A 343 -43.28 13.92 -11.79
CA ALA A 343 -42.96 15.35 -11.84
C ALA A 343 -43.22 15.97 -13.23
N TRP A 344 -43.07 15.17 -14.30
CA TRP A 344 -43.42 15.61 -15.65
C TRP A 344 -44.91 15.64 -15.89
N ALA A 345 -45.65 14.63 -15.40
CA ALA A 345 -47.11 14.61 -15.48
C ALA A 345 -47.71 15.82 -14.77
N ASP A 346 -47.30 16.09 -13.53
CA ASP A 346 -47.78 17.23 -12.74
C ASP A 346 -47.53 18.56 -13.48
N ARG A 347 -46.32 18.77 -14.01
CA ARG A 347 -46.01 19.95 -14.84
C ARG A 347 -46.83 20.06 -16.12
N LEU A 348 -47.16 18.93 -16.74
CA LEU A 348 -47.97 18.92 -17.95
C LEU A 348 -49.42 19.31 -17.62
N THR A 349 -49.94 18.78 -16.52
CA THR A 349 -51.26 19.10 -15.99
C THR A 349 -51.38 20.56 -15.60
N ASP A 350 -50.38 21.13 -14.91
CA ASP A 350 -50.35 22.56 -14.56
C ASP A 350 -50.42 23.44 -15.82
N ARG A 351 -49.64 23.13 -16.86
CA ARG A 351 -49.66 23.89 -18.13
C ARG A 351 -50.97 23.76 -18.91
N LEU A 352 -51.67 22.64 -18.78
CA LEU A 352 -52.97 22.43 -19.42
C LEU A 352 -54.11 23.14 -18.68
N HIS A 353 -53.90 23.55 -17.42
CA HIS A 353 -54.87 24.31 -16.63
C HIS A 353 -54.62 25.83 -16.65
N GLU A 354 -53.42 26.28 -17.04
CA GLU A 354 -53.06 27.70 -17.19
C GLU A 354 -53.35 28.29 -18.58
N GLY A 355 -53.75 27.49 -19.56
CA GLY A 355 -54.18 27.92 -20.91
C GLY A 355 -55.62 27.56 -21.18
#